data_AF-A0A1G1FV82-F1
#
_entry.id   AF-A0A1G1FV82-F1
#
_cell.length_a   1.000
_cell.length_b   1.000
_cell.length_c   1.000
_cell.angle_alpha   90.00
_cell.angle_beta   90.00
_cell.angle_gamma   90.00
#
_symmetry.space_group_name_H-M   'P 1'
#
loop_
_entity.id
_entity.type
_entity.pdbx_description
1 polymer ?
#
loop_
_entity_poly.entity_id
_entity_poly.type
_entity_poly.pdbx_seq_one_letter_code
_entity_poly.pdbx_strand_id
1 'polypeptide(L)'
;MRKFVVLAVLVAWCIVAVPVTASAKDKDLVQAMADFDKAYIPPMFFTSSNSKPLSVKSMAICKSEWEKFTGAYYDYRPNYANWQSYFVTINEAVAEADVIVTSCALNPSCTDVVPAHEPLELVRLTMRELRTHNGFPKFNTDALTAFHEPMEAIVLTVKGKTPDMIDEATIAALYAHLDEAFFLWRKVEKCPLDPELWHFTDQQVTDYYTYLFQERLALTTFKDALDSGNKLAIIQTGVGVKPTFVKAYTLFGDFARVMRP
;
A
#
# COMPACT_ATOMS: atom_id res chain seq x y z
N MET A 1 24.04 -35.05 -68.73
CA MET A 1 23.84 -33.58 -68.82
C MET A 1 22.48 -33.24 -68.20
N ARG A 2 22.43 -32.95 -66.89
CA ARG A 2 22.07 -31.63 -66.30
C ARG A 2 20.92 -30.89 -66.99
N LYS A 3 19.78 -30.76 -66.28
CA LYS A 3 19.12 -29.47 -66.01
C LYS A 3 18.46 -29.53 -64.62
N PHE A 4 19.04 -28.82 -63.66
CA PHE A 4 18.41 -28.51 -62.37
C PHE A 4 17.55 -27.27 -62.57
N VAL A 5 16.28 -27.33 -62.16
CA VAL A 5 15.41 -26.16 -62.03
C VAL A 5 15.40 -25.79 -60.55
N VAL A 6 15.97 -24.62 -60.23
CA VAL A 6 15.91 -24.03 -58.89
C VAL A 6 14.70 -23.11 -58.85
N LEU A 7 13.73 -23.44 -58.02
CA LEU A 7 12.57 -22.59 -57.74
C LEU A 7 12.91 -21.73 -56.51
N ALA A 8 13.04 -20.41 -56.71
CA ALA A 8 13.24 -19.46 -55.61
C ALA A 8 11.87 -19.06 -55.03
N VAL A 9 11.65 -19.37 -53.75
CA VAL A 9 10.48 -18.90 -52.99
C VAL A 9 10.88 -17.63 -52.25
N LEU A 10 10.31 -16.49 -52.66
CA LEU A 10 10.36 -15.21 -51.95
C LEU A 10 9.42 -15.29 -50.75
N VAL A 11 9.96 -15.43 -49.54
CA VAL A 11 9.20 -15.29 -48.29
C VAL A 11 9.19 -13.81 -47.92
N ALA A 12 8.06 -13.14 -48.15
CA ALA A 12 7.83 -11.78 -47.69
C ALA A 12 7.63 -11.78 -46.16
N TRP A 13 8.57 -11.22 -45.42
CA TRP A 13 8.42 -10.93 -44.00
C TRP A 13 7.56 -9.67 -43.83
N CYS A 14 6.28 -9.85 -43.53
CA CYS A 14 5.46 -8.78 -42.96
C CYS A 14 5.93 -8.52 -41.52
N ILE A 15 6.75 -7.49 -41.33
CA ILE A 15 7.01 -6.92 -40.01
C ILE A 15 5.69 -6.27 -39.56
N VAL A 16 4.95 -6.98 -38.72
CA VAL A 16 3.82 -6.39 -37.98
C VAL A 16 4.44 -5.39 -37.01
N ALA A 17 4.32 -4.09 -37.33
CA ALA A 17 4.68 -3.03 -36.41
C ALA A 17 3.75 -3.11 -35.19
N VAL A 18 4.24 -3.69 -34.10
CA VAL A 18 3.55 -3.66 -32.82
C VAL A 18 3.50 -2.19 -32.37
N PRO A 19 2.33 -1.64 -31.99
CA PRO A 19 2.20 -0.24 -31.63
C PRO A 19 2.98 0.07 -30.34
N VAL A 20 4.12 0.74 -30.49
CA VAL A 20 5.01 1.18 -29.39
C VAL A 20 4.35 2.23 -28.49
N THR A 21 3.27 2.88 -28.95
CA THR A 21 2.59 3.99 -28.23
C THR A 21 1.81 3.56 -26.99
N ALA A 22 1.27 2.34 -26.94
CA ALA A 22 0.55 1.85 -25.76
C ALA A 22 1.47 1.63 -24.54
N SER A 23 2.73 1.24 -24.78
CA SER A 23 3.69 0.96 -23.71
C SER A 23 4.23 2.22 -23.02
N ALA A 24 4.26 3.38 -23.69
CA ALA A 24 4.76 4.63 -23.11
C ALA A 24 3.77 5.21 -22.09
N LYS A 25 2.48 5.30 -22.45
CA LYS A 25 1.43 5.80 -21.54
C LYS A 25 1.21 4.92 -20.32
N ASP A 26 1.44 3.61 -20.43
CA ASP A 26 1.37 2.71 -19.27
C ASP A 26 2.51 2.95 -18.27
N LYS A 27 3.70 3.37 -18.73
CA LYS A 27 4.79 3.79 -17.83
C LYS A 27 4.46 5.08 -17.11
N ASP A 28 3.90 6.07 -17.82
CA ASP A 28 3.46 7.33 -17.21
C ASP A 28 2.36 7.09 -16.16
N LEU A 29 1.46 6.15 -16.42
CA LEU A 29 0.43 5.74 -15.47
C LEU A 29 1.00 5.04 -14.24
N VAL A 30 1.99 4.13 -14.41
CA VAL A 30 2.68 3.49 -13.28
C VAL A 30 3.35 4.54 -12.39
N GLN A 31 4.03 5.53 -12.99
CA GLN A 31 4.63 6.64 -12.24
C GLN A 31 3.55 7.46 -11.52
N ALA A 32 2.46 7.81 -12.21
CA ALA A 32 1.37 8.58 -11.61
C ALA A 32 0.69 7.85 -10.44
N MET A 33 0.60 6.51 -10.50
CA MET A 33 0.11 5.70 -9.39
C MET A 33 1.05 5.76 -8.18
N ALA A 34 2.37 5.73 -8.39
CA ALA A 34 3.35 5.89 -7.31
C ALA A 34 3.33 7.31 -6.73
N ASP A 35 3.16 8.32 -7.58
CA ASP A 35 3.09 9.72 -7.14
C ASP A 35 1.81 10.00 -6.35
N PHE A 36 0.69 9.34 -6.69
CA PHE A 36 -0.50 9.38 -5.86
C PHE A 36 -0.27 8.70 -4.50
N ASP A 37 0.37 7.53 -4.44
CA ASP A 37 0.74 6.88 -3.16
C ASP A 37 1.60 7.82 -2.28
N LYS A 38 2.57 8.53 -2.88
CA LYS A 38 3.40 9.53 -2.17
C LYS A 38 2.56 10.63 -1.52
N ALA A 39 1.47 11.06 -2.18
CA ALA A 39 0.57 12.09 -1.67
C ALA A 39 -0.47 11.56 -0.67
N TYR A 40 -0.88 10.30 -0.84
CA TYR A 40 -1.93 9.64 -0.05
C TYR A 40 -1.43 9.10 1.30
N ILE A 41 -0.19 8.60 1.38
CA ILE A 41 0.35 8.01 2.62
C ILE A 41 0.45 9.01 3.79
N PRO A 42 0.82 10.29 3.59
CA PRO A 42 0.87 11.25 4.68
C PRO A 42 -0.46 11.50 5.42
N PRO A 43 -1.61 11.79 4.76
CA PRO A 43 -2.87 11.94 5.50
C PRO A 43 -3.30 10.65 6.19
N MET A 44 -3.03 9.48 5.60
CA MET A 44 -3.28 8.19 6.23
C MET A 44 -2.53 8.07 7.57
N PHE A 45 -1.27 8.51 7.62
CA PHE A 45 -0.46 8.53 8.85
C PHE A 45 -0.93 9.60 9.86
N PHE A 46 -1.14 10.84 9.42
CA PHE A 46 -1.44 11.95 10.32
C PHE A 46 -2.82 11.86 10.96
N THR A 47 -3.81 11.30 10.26
CA THR A 47 -5.14 11.02 10.81
C THR A 47 -5.06 9.95 11.90
N SER A 48 -4.30 8.87 11.68
CA SER A 48 -4.09 7.80 12.68
C SER A 48 -3.38 8.26 13.95
N SER A 49 -2.49 9.26 13.84
CA SER A 49 -1.75 9.84 14.97
C SER A 49 -2.47 11.05 15.59
N ASN A 50 -3.70 11.33 15.13
CA ASN A 50 -4.53 12.45 15.55
C ASN A 50 -3.84 13.82 15.44
N SER A 51 -2.97 14.00 14.44
CA SER A 51 -2.29 15.27 14.20
C SER A 51 -3.16 16.19 13.35
N LYS A 52 -4.04 16.96 13.98
CA LYS A 52 -5.00 17.83 13.28
C LYS A 52 -4.36 18.77 12.24
N PRO A 53 -3.33 19.59 12.55
CA PRO A 53 -2.77 20.53 11.56
C PRO A 53 -2.14 19.82 10.36
N LEU A 54 -1.43 18.70 10.60
CA LEU A 54 -0.78 17.94 9.55
C LEU A 54 -1.79 17.13 8.73
N SER A 55 -2.88 16.65 9.34
CA SER A 55 -3.98 15.99 8.64
C SER A 55 -4.64 16.93 7.64
N VAL A 56 -4.94 18.18 8.04
CA VAL A 56 -5.52 19.19 7.14
C VAL A 56 -4.61 19.46 5.95
N LYS A 57 -3.33 19.72 6.21
CA LYS A 57 -2.37 20.05 5.16
C LYS A 57 -2.14 18.89 4.19
N SER A 58 -2.00 17.68 4.73
CA SER A 58 -1.75 16.48 3.93
C SER A 58 -2.98 16.04 3.13
N MET A 59 -4.20 16.19 3.67
CA MET A 59 -5.44 15.95 2.92
C MET A 59 -5.59 16.88 1.72
N ALA A 60 -5.28 18.17 1.88
CA ALA A 60 -5.32 19.12 0.77
C ALA A 60 -4.37 18.72 -0.38
N ILE A 61 -3.17 18.22 -0.04
CA ILE A 61 -2.22 17.69 -1.03
C ILE A 61 -2.77 16.43 -1.71
N CYS A 62 -3.24 15.45 -0.92
CA CYS A 62 -3.80 14.20 -1.43
C CYS A 62 -4.97 14.45 -2.40
N LYS A 63 -5.92 15.29 -2.01
CA LYS A 63 -7.06 15.68 -2.85
C LYS A 63 -6.62 16.30 -4.17
N SER A 64 -5.67 17.24 -4.15
CA SER A 64 -5.17 17.86 -5.37
C SER A 64 -4.45 16.87 -6.30
N GLU A 65 -3.66 15.94 -5.76
CA GLU A 65 -3.02 14.90 -6.59
C GLU A 65 -4.04 13.87 -7.11
N TRP A 66 -5.07 13.55 -6.32
CA TRP A 66 -6.18 12.70 -6.77
C TRP A 66 -6.96 13.34 -7.93
N GLU A 67 -7.29 14.63 -7.84
CA GLU A 67 -7.96 15.38 -8.91
C GLU A 67 -7.15 15.38 -10.21
N LYS A 68 -5.82 15.53 -10.12
CA LYS A 68 -4.93 15.42 -11.30
C LYS A 68 -4.91 14.00 -11.86
N PHE A 69 -4.77 13.00 -11.00
CA PHE A 69 -4.72 11.59 -11.39
C PHE A 69 -6.02 11.16 -12.09
N THR A 70 -7.16 11.49 -11.49
CA THR A 70 -8.48 11.24 -12.07
C THR A 70 -8.69 11.97 -13.38
N GLY A 71 -8.39 13.27 -13.46
CA GLY A 71 -8.51 14.04 -14.70
C GLY A 71 -7.68 13.48 -15.86
N ALA A 72 -6.53 12.85 -15.58
CA ALA A 72 -5.68 12.24 -16.59
C ALA A 72 -6.11 10.81 -16.97
N TYR A 73 -6.62 10.03 -16.01
CA TYR A 73 -6.72 8.57 -16.17
C TYR A 73 -8.11 7.97 -16.00
N TYR A 74 -9.14 8.74 -15.63
CA TYR A 74 -10.51 8.23 -15.46
C TYR A 74 -11.03 7.49 -16.70
N ASP A 75 -10.84 8.07 -17.89
CA ASP A 75 -11.25 7.49 -19.17
C ASP A 75 -10.12 6.79 -19.92
N TYR A 76 -9.04 6.40 -19.22
CA TYR A 76 -7.88 5.78 -19.88
C TYR A 76 -8.17 4.34 -20.35
N ARG A 77 -8.92 3.56 -19.56
CA ARG A 77 -9.30 2.17 -19.89
C ARG A 77 -10.81 1.92 -19.70
N PRO A 78 -11.69 2.63 -20.43
CA PRO A 78 -13.13 2.58 -20.20
C PRO A 78 -13.76 1.21 -20.53
N ASN A 79 -13.06 0.40 -21.34
CA ASN A 79 -13.51 -0.95 -21.70
C ASN A 79 -13.15 -2.02 -20.64
N TYR A 80 -12.40 -1.65 -19.59
CA TYR A 80 -12.12 -2.54 -18.47
C TYR A 80 -13.27 -2.38 -17.47
N ALA A 81 -14.04 -3.45 -17.25
CA ALA A 81 -15.35 -3.40 -16.60
C ALA A 81 -15.35 -2.75 -15.20
N ASN A 82 -14.21 -2.72 -14.50
CA ASN A 82 -14.03 -2.19 -13.16
C ASN A 82 -13.16 -0.92 -13.09
N TRP A 83 -12.69 -0.38 -14.22
CA TRP A 83 -11.75 0.75 -14.22
C TRP A 83 -12.34 1.99 -13.54
N GLN A 84 -13.43 2.52 -14.10
CA GLN A 84 -14.07 3.74 -13.59
C GLN A 84 -14.67 3.55 -12.19
N SER A 85 -15.14 2.34 -11.84
CA SER A 85 -15.70 2.08 -10.51
C SER A 85 -14.66 2.26 -9.41
N TYR A 86 -13.39 1.88 -9.63
CA TYR A 86 -12.33 2.13 -8.64
C TYR A 86 -12.10 3.62 -8.41
N PHE A 87 -12.13 4.42 -9.48
CA PHE A 87 -12.00 5.87 -9.35
C PHE A 87 -13.18 6.48 -8.59
N VAL A 88 -14.40 6.00 -8.82
CA VAL A 88 -15.58 6.45 -8.06
C VAL A 88 -15.40 6.13 -6.57
N THR A 89 -15.04 4.90 -6.22
CA THR A 89 -14.83 4.49 -4.83
C THR A 89 -13.72 5.29 -4.14
N ILE A 90 -12.57 5.49 -4.80
CA ILE A 90 -11.49 6.31 -4.23
C ILE A 90 -11.92 7.77 -4.08
N ASN A 91 -12.66 8.32 -5.04
CA ASN A 91 -13.14 9.70 -4.97
C ASN A 91 -14.10 9.92 -3.80
N GLU A 92 -15.02 9.00 -3.56
CA GLU A 92 -15.93 9.03 -2.41
C GLU A 92 -15.15 8.97 -1.09
N ALA A 93 -14.20 8.04 -0.98
CA ALA A 93 -13.39 7.87 0.22
C ALA A 93 -12.48 9.08 0.52
N VAL A 94 -11.85 9.67 -0.50
CA VAL A 94 -11.06 10.91 -0.36
C VAL A 94 -11.96 12.08 0.07
N ALA A 95 -13.15 12.21 -0.52
CA ALA A 95 -14.10 13.26 -0.16
C ALA A 95 -14.61 13.11 1.28
N GLU A 96 -14.90 11.89 1.73
CA GLU A 96 -15.33 11.62 3.10
C GLU A 96 -14.25 11.99 4.12
N ALA A 97 -13.01 11.54 3.89
CA ALA A 97 -11.87 11.92 4.75
C ALA A 97 -11.65 13.44 4.78
N ASP A 98 -11.76 14.12 3.64
CA ASP A 98 -11.62 15.57 3.53
C ASP A 98 -12.70 16.30 4.33
N VAL A 99 -13.96 15.86 4.24
CA VAL A 99 -15.08 16.41 5.03
C VAL A 99 -14.81 16.29 6.53
N ILE A 100 -14.34 15.14 7.01
CA ILE A 100 -14.05 14.93 8.44
C ILE A 100 -12.96 15.89 8.90
N VAL A 101 -11.83 15.93 8.18
CA VAL A 101 -10.67 16.75 8.54
C VAL A 101 -10.99 18.24 8.47
N THR A 102 -11.67 18.70 7.42
CA THR A 102 -12.03 20.11 7.25
C THR A 102 -13.11 20.56 8.22
N SER A 103 -14.14 19.74 8.47
CA SER A 103 -15.15 20.03 9.50
C SER A 103 -14.52 20.14 10.88
N CYS A 104 -13.57 19.26 11.20
CA CYS A 104 -12.81 19.36 12.43
C CYS A 104 -11.95 20.63 12.46
N ALA A 105 -11.30 21.01 11.35
CA ALA A 105 -10.51 22.23 11.25
C ALA A 105 -11.33 23.50 11.52
N LEU A 106 -12.56 23.56 11.00
CA LEU A 106 -13.48 24.69 11.17
C LEU A 106 -14.10 24.77 12.56
N ASN A 107 -14.08 23.68 13.33
CA ASN A 107 -14.58 23.63 14.70
C ASN A 107 -13.42 23.72 15.71
N PRO A 108 -13.26 24.84 16.45
CA PRO A 108 -12.20 24.99 17.46
C PRO A 108 -12.27 23.95 18.58
N SER A 109 -13.45 23.40 18.85
CA SER A 109 -13.66 22.37 19.87
C SER A 109 -13.40 20.95 19.37
N CYS A 110 -13.22 20.75 18.07
CA CYS A 110 -12.88 19.43 17.53
C CYS A 110 -11.39 19.14 17.72
N THR A 111 -11.10 18.06 18.46
CA THR A 111 -9.74 17.59 18.75
C THR A 111 -9.43 16.22 18.15
N ASP A 112 -10.39 15.61 17.46
CA ASP A 112 -10.27 14.24 16.95
C ASP A 112 -10.47 14.20 15.44
N VAL A 113 -9.39 13.88 14.72
CA VAL A 113 -9.37 13.63 13.27
C VAL A 113 -9.17 12.16 12.94
N VAL A 114 -9.08 11.28 13.93
CA VAL A 114 -8.91 9.83 13.74
C VAL A 114 -10.02 9.22 12.87
N PRO A 115 -11.30 9.66 12.94
CA PRO A 115 -12.33 9.10 12.06
C PRO A 115 -12.04 9.23 10.55
N ALA A 116 -11.19 10.16 10.13
CA ALA A 116 -10.80 10.29 8.73
C ALA A 116 -9.87 9.17 8.25
N HIS A 117 -9.30 8.38 9.17
CA HIS A 117 -8.40 7.28 8.86
C HIS A 117 -9.10 6.12 8.14
N GLU A 118 -10.33 5.78 8.54
CA GLU A 118 -11.07 4.64 8.00
C GLU A 118 -11.41 4.81 6.51
N PRO A 119 -11.96 5.95 6.04
CA PRO A 119 -12.11 6.18 4.61
C PRO A 119 -10.77 6.13 3.85
N LEU A 120 -9.68 6.59 4.47
CA LEU A 120 -8.35 6.49 3.85
C LEU A 120 -7.88 5.04 3.74
N GLU A 121 -8.25 4.13 4.64
CA GLU A 121 -7.98 2.69 4.47
C GLU A 121 -8.62 2.13 3.20
N LEU A 122 -9.84 2.56 2.89
CA LEU A 122 -10.54 2.17 1.67
C LEU A 122 -9.79 2.64 0.41
N VAL A 123 -9.21 3.84 0.40
CA VAL A 123 -8.37 4.31 -0.72
C VAL A 123 -7.20 3.35 -0.98
N ARG A 124 -6.46 2.97 0.07
CA ARG A 124 -5.32 2.04 -0.03
C ARG A 124 -5.73 0.67 -0.56
N LEU A 125 -6.82 0.11 -0.04
CA LEU A 125 -7.35 -1.18 -0.52
C LEU A 125 -7.78 -1.10 -1.99
N THR A 126 -8.49 -0.03 -2.35
CA THR A 126 -9.01 0.17 -3.70
C THR A 126 -7.89 0.40 -4.72
N MET A 127 -6.83 1.14 -4.38
CA MET A 127 -5.66 1.30 -5.23
C MET A 127 -4.94 -0.03 -5.49
N ARG A 128 -4.79 -0.86 -4.45
CA ARG A 128 -4.25 -2.22 -4.60
C ARG A 128 -5.11 -3.04 -5.56
N GLU A 129 -6.43 -3.04 -5.40
CA GLU A 129 -7.33 -3.80 -6.28
C GLU A 129 -7.31 -3.28 -7.72
N LEU A 130 -7.33 -1.96 -7.91
CA LEU A 130 -7.17 -1.31 -9.20
C LEU A 130 -5.93 -1.84 -9.92
N ARG A 131 -4.77 -1.82 -9.25
CA ARG A 131 -3.51 -2.32 -9.83
C ARG A 131 -3.55 -3.81 -10.13
N THR A 132 -3.99 -4.61 -9.16
CA THR A 132 -3.95 -6.07 -9.22
C THR A 132 -4.90 -6.62 -10.29
N HIS A 133 -6.11 -6.08 -10.41
CA HIS A 133 -7.11 -6.54 -11.37
C HIS A 133 -6.90 -6.00 -12.79
N ASN A 134 -6.09 -4.94 -12.96
CA ASN A 134 -5.84 -4.34 -14.28
C ASN A 134 -4.45 -4.64 -14.85
N GLY A 135 -3.73 -5.59 -14.24
CA GLY A 135 -2.47 -6.13 -14.78
C GLY A 135 -1.26 -5.22 -14.60
N PHE A 136 -1.27 -4.32 -13.62
CA PHE A 136 -0.12 -3.49 -13.31
C PHE A 136 0.98 -4.30 -12.62
N PRO A 137 2.25 -3.84 -12.69
CA PRO A 137 3.35 -4.43 -11.93
C PRO A 137 3.03 -4.50 -10.44
N LYS A 138 3.75 -5.35 -9.71
CA LYS A 138 3.60 -5.43 -8.25
C LYS A 138 4.22 -4.19 -7.60
N PHE A 139 3.41 -3.37 -6.94
CA PHE A 139 3.90 -2.26 -6.13
C PHE A 139 4.26 -2.77 -4.73
N ASN A 140 5.36 -2.27 -4.16
CA ASN A 140 5.74 -2.57 -2.77
C ASN A 140 4.63 -2.17 -1.79
N THR A 141 3.93 -1.05 -2.05
CA THR A 141 2.79 -0.58 -1.25
C THR A 141 1.61 -1.54 -1.27
N ASP A 142 1.37 -2.26 -2.37
CA ASP A 142 0.31 -3.28 -2.47
C ASP A 142 0.63 -4.52 -1.63
N ALA A 143 1.89 -4.97 -1.65
CA ALA A 143 2.35 -6.10 -0.84
C ALA A 143 2.28 -5.77 0.66
N LEU A 144 2.72 -4.57 1.05
CA LEU A 144 2.60 -4.05 2.40
C LEU A 144 1.14 -3.92 2.83
N THR A 145 0.27 -3.42 1.96
CA THR A 145 -1.17 -3.33 2.19
C THR A 145 -1.79 -4.70 2.46
N ALA A 146 -1.44 -5.71 1.67
CA ALA A 146 -1.94 -7.06 1.91
C ALA A 146 -1.50 -7.60 3.28
N PHE A 147 -0.23 -7.38 3.64
CA PHE A 147 0.28 -7.80 4.95
C PHE A 147 -0.37 -7.07 6.14
N HIS A 148 -0.81 -5.82 5.95
CA HIS A 148 -1.41 -5.01 7.01
C HIS A 148 -2.58 -5.71 7.72
N GLU A 149 -3.45 -6.39 6.99
CA GLU A 149 -4.67 -7.00 7.54
C GLU A 149 -4.39 -8.06 8.61
N PRO A 150 -3.66 -9.16 8.36
CA PRO A 150 -3.37 -10.15 9.40
C PRO A 150 -2.48 -9.58 10.52
N MET A 151 -1.60 -8.62 10.19
CA MET A 151 -0.77 -7.93 11.18
C MET A 151 -1.63 -7.11 12.15
N GLU A 152 -2.60 -6.35 11.65
CA GLU A 152 -3.52 -5.58 12.49
C GLU A 152 -4.43 -6.51 13.29
N ALA A 153 -4.87 -7.64 12.72
CA ALA A 153 -5.66 -8.63 13.44
C ALA A 153 -4.90 -9.20 14.66
N ILE A 154 -3.59 -9.47 14.54
CA ILE A 154 -2.74 -9.84 15.69
C ILE A 154 -2.79 -8.74 16.76
N VAL A 155 -2.52 -7.48 16.37
CA VAL A 155 -2.48 -6.35 17.30
C VAL A 155 -3.82 -6.19 18.01
N LEU A 156 -4.93 -6.11 17.27
CA LEU A 156 -6.26 -5.92 17.84
C LEU A 156 -6.69 -7.08 18.74
N THR A 157 -6.24 -8.30 18.45
CA THR A 157 -6.53 -9.48 19.28
C THR A 157 -5.90 -9.39 20.66
N VAL A 158 -4.77 -8.70 20.84
CA VAL A 158 -4.06 -8.59 22.13
C VAL A 158 -4.11 -7.21 22.78
N LYS A 159 -4.37 -6.15 22.01
CA LYS A 159 -4.32 -4.75 22.48
C LYS A 159 -5.31 -4.54 23.63
N GLY A 160 -4.80 -4.04 24.75
CA GLY A 160 -5.60 -3.76 25.95
C GLY A 160 -6.01 -4.99 26.77
N LYS A 161 -5.62 -6.21 26.37
CA LYS A 161 -5.87 -7.43 27.15
C LYS A 161 -4.87 -7.60 28.29
N THR A 162 -5.30 -8.30 29.34
CA THR A 162 -4.43 -8.83 30.41
C THR A 162 -4.15 -10.33 30.17
N PRO A 163 -3.15 -10.93 30.84
CA PRO A 163 -2.88 -12.36 30.73
C PRO A 163 -4.10 -13.26 30.96
N ASP A 164 -4.99 -12.90 31.89
CA ASP A 164 -6.19 -13.70 32.19
C ASP A 164 -7.23 -13.68 31.06
N MET A 165 -7.16 -12.71 30.15
CA MET A 165 -8.03 -12.58 28.98
C MET A 165 -7.49 -13.32 27.75
N ILE A 166 -6.34 -13.98 27.84
CA ILE A 166 -5.76 -14.80 26.76
C ILE A 166 -6.13 -16.26 27.03
N ASP A 167 -7.17 -16.74 26.37
CA ASP A 167 -7.64 -18.12 26.42
C ASP A 167 -7.17 -18.94 25.20
N GLU A 168 -7.52 -20.23 25.17
CA GLU A 168 -7.15 -21.14 24.08
C GLU A 168 -7.71 -20.69 22.72
N ALA A 169 -8.92 -20.14 22.69
CA ALA A 169 -9.53 -19.60 21.48
C ALA A 169 -8.76 -18.38 20.94
N THR A 170 -8.35 -17.48 21.83
CA THR A 170 -7.48 -16.34 21.49
C THR A 170 -6.15 -16.84 20.93
N ILE A 171 -5.53 -17.82 21.56
CA ILE A 171 -4.25 -18.39 21.09
C ILE A 171 -4.41 -19.02 19.70
N ALA A 172 -5.48 -19.78 19.46
CA ALA A 172 -5.75 -20.38 18.15
C ALA A 172 -5.95 -19.32 17.05
N ALA A 173 -6.68 -18.24 17.34
CA ALA A 173 -6.84 -17.12 16.42
C ALA A 173 -5.50 -16.43 16.11
N LEU A 174 -4.65 -16.23 17.12
CA LEU A 174 -3.34 -15.62 16.95
C LEU A 174 -2.40 -16.47 16.07
N TYR A 175 -2.42 -17.79 16.19
CA TYR A 175 -1.67 -18.66 15.27
C TYR A 175 -2.17 -18.54 13.83
N ALA A 176 -3.50 -18.50 13.61
CA ALA A 176 -4.05 -18.35 12.27
C ALA A 176 -3.64 -17.02 11.62
N HIS A 177 -3.74 -15.91 12.35
CA HIS A 177 -3.29 -14.60 11.86
C HIS A 177 -1.78 -14.56 11.63
N LEU A 178 -0.98 -15.20 12.50
CA LEU A 178 0.47 -15.25 12.34
C LEU A 178 0.89 -16.05 11.09
N ASP A 179 0.23 -17.17 10.81
CA ASP A 179 0.52 -17.97 9.61
C ASP A 179 0.26 -17.16 8.32
N GLU A 180 -0.86 -16.44 8.28
CA GLU A 180 -1.18 -15.54 7.18
C GLU A 180 -0.21 -14.36 7.09
N ALA A 181 0.14 -13.75 8.23
CA ALA A 181 1.12 -12.68 8.31
C ALA A 181 2.47 -13.13 7.76
N PHE A 182 2.99 -14.31 8.14
CA PHE A 182 4.23 -14.85 7.57
C PHE A 182 4.12 -15.16 6.08
N PHE A 183 2.97 -15.63 5.60
CA PHE A 183 2.75 -15.86 4.18
C PHE A 183 2.79 -14.57 3.37
N LEU A 184 2.08 -13.52 3.81
CA LEU A 184 2.06 -12.23 3.12
C LEU A 184 3.37 -11.47 3.28
N TRP A 185 4.02 -11.56 4.44
CA TRP A 185 5.33 -10.95 4.66
C TRP A 185 6.42 -11.52 3.74
N ARG A 186 6.39 -12.83 3.46
CA ARG A 186 7.26 -13.43 2.43
C ARG A 186 7.02 -12.86 1.03
N LYS A 187 5.81 -12.38 0.73
CA LYS A 187 5.53 -11.69 -0.54
C LYS A 187 6.11 -10.28 -0.55
N VAL A 188 6.09 -9.57 0.58
CA VAL A 188 6.76 -8.27 0.75
C VAL A 188 8.26 -8.43 0.49
N GLU A 189 8.92 -9.37 1.14
CA GLU A 189 10.37 -9.61 0.98
C GLU A 189 10.76 -10.02 -0.46
N LYS A 190 9.86 -10.69 -1.18
CA LYS A 190 10.08 -11.11 -2.57
C LYS A 190 9.63 -10.06 -3.59
N CYS A 191 9.02 -8.96 -3.14
CA CYS A 191 8.64 -7.86 -4.02
C CYS A 191 9.88 -6.99 -4.25
N PRO A 192 10.46 -6.98 -5.47
CA PRO A 192 11.63 -6.15 -5.72
C PRO A 192 11.26 -4.68 -5.51
N LEU A 193 12.12 -3.94 -4.80
CA LEU A 193 12.01 -2.49 -4.74
C LEU A 193 12.48 -1.91 -6.08
N ASP A 194 11.71 -0.95 -6.61
CA ASP A 194 12.11 -0.10 -7.72
C ASP A 194 12.46 1.30 -7.18
N PRO A 195 13.74 1.60 -6.89
CA PRO A 195 14.11 2.88 -6.30
C PRO A 195 13.84 4.06 -7.23
N GLU A 196 13.86 3.86 -8.55
CA GLU A 196 13.66 4.93 -9.53
C GLU A 196 12.21 5.39 -9.52
N LEU A 197 11.25 4.45 -9.55
CA LEU A 197 9.81 4.72 -9.45
C LEU A 197 9.46 5.56 -8.22
N TRP A 198 10.07 5.22 -7.08
CA TRP A 198 9.81 5.86 -5.80
C TRP A 198 10.69 7.08 -5.50
N HIS A 199 11.70 7.34 -6.34
CA HIS A 199 12.73 8.35 -6.11
C HIS A 199 13.44 8.18 -4.76
N PHE A 200 13.73 6.93 -4.39
CA PHE A 200 14.41 6.64 -3.13
C PHE A 200 15.90 6.98 -3.24
N THR A 201 16.42 7.63 -2.20
CA THR A 201 17.86 7.75 -1.96
C THR A 201 18.46 6.41 -1.53
N ASP A 202 19.78 6.25 -1.66
CA ASP A 202 20.49 5.06 -1.18
C ASP A 202 20.23 4.76 0.30
N GLN A 203 20.07 5.81 1.11
CA GLN A 203 19.71 5.67 2.52
C GLN A 203 18.31 5.10 2.68
N GLN A 204 17.31 5.60 1.95
CA GLN A 204 15.94 5.06 2.01
C GLN A 204 15.86 3.61 1.53
N VAL A 205 16.68 3.23 0.52
CA VAL A 205 16.81 1.83 0.10
C VAL A 205 17.36 0.97 1.24
N THR A 206 18.41 1.45 1.92
CA THR A 206 19.02 0.76 3.07
C THR A 206 18.03 0.63 4.24
N ASP A 207 17.32 1.71 4.54
CA ASP A 207 16.31 1.75 5.60
C ASP A 207 15.15 0.78 5.29
N TYR A 208 14.68 0.74 4.04
CA TYR A 208 13.63 -0.17 3.60
C TYR A 208 13.99 -1.63 3.90
N TYR A 209 15.15 -2.11 3.46
CA TYR A 209 15.57 -3.50 3.71
C TYR A 209 15.87 -3.77 5.18
N THR A 210 16.36 -2.77 5.93
CA THR A 210 16.54 -2.86 7.37
C THR A 210 15.19 -3.07 8.07
N TYR A 211 14.16 -2.30 7.70
CA TYR A 211 12.82 -2.48 8.24
C TYR A 211 12.22 -3.81 7.80
N LEU A 212 12.51 -4.30 6.59
CA LEU A 212 12.03 -5.61 6.18
C LEU A 212 12.56 -6.73 7.08
N PHE A 213 13.85 -6.68 7.40
CA PHE A 213 14.48 -7.63 8.33
C PHE A 213 13.93 -7.51 9.76
N GLN A 214 13.76 -6.28 10.25
CA GLN A 214 13.25 -6.03 11.60
C GLN A 214 11.81 -6.50 11.80
N GLU A 215 10.94 -6.36 10.78
CA GLU A 215 9.56 -6.86 10.85
C GLU A 215 9.52 -8.40 10.85
N ARG A 216 10.38 -9.05 10.04
CA ARG A 216 10.56 -10.51 10.09
C ARG A 216 10.95 -10.96 11.49
N LEU A 217 11.86 -10.24 12.14
CA LEU A 217 12.27 -10.53 13.50
C LEU A 217 11.11 -10.36 14.48
N ALA A 218 10.30 -9.31 14.35
CA ALA A 218 9.12 -9.08 15.19
C ALA A 218 8.11 -10.23 15.08
N LEU A 219 7.82 -10.73 13.87
CA LEU A 219 6.95 -11.88 13.66
C LEU A 219 7.53 -13.17 14.30
N THR A 220 8.83 -13.39 14.17
CA THR A 220 9.50 -14.54 14.82
C THR A 220 9.44 -14.43 16.34
N THR A 221 9.70 -13.26 16.91
CA THR A 221 9.60 -13.03 18.36
C THR A 221 8.17 -13.23 18.87
N PHE A 222 7.17 -12.79 18.11
CA PHE A 222 5.77 -13.06 18.44
C PHE A 222 5.43 -14.55 18.38
N LYS A 223 5.95 -15.27 17.36
CA LYS A 223 5.84 -16.73 17.28
C LYS A 223 6.42 -17.41 18.52
N ASP A 224 7.63 -17.05 18.91
CA ASP A 224 8.32 -17.64 20.07
C ASP A 224 7.52 -17.40 21.36
N ALA A 225 6.87 -16.24 21.48
CA ALA A 225 5.98 -15.94 22.59
C ALA A 225 4.74 -16.85 22.60
N LEU A 226 4.11 -17.09 21.45
CA LEU A 226 2.99 -18.03 21.32
C LEU A 226 3.40 -19.46 21.67
N ASP A 227 4.54 -19.93 21.14
CA ASP A 227 5.07 -21.28 21.38
C ASP A 227 5.39 -21.50 22.87
N SER A 228 5.83 -20.45 23.57
CA SER A 228 6.16 -20.51 25.00
C SER A 228 4.93 -20.57 25.94
N GLY A 229 3.75 -20.19 25.46
CA GLY A 229 2.54 -20.03 26.28
C GLY A 229 2.59 -18.86 27.28
N ASN A 230 3.63 -18.02 27.25
CA ASN A 230 3.74 -16.86 28.12
C ASN A 230 2.78 -15.74 27.65
N LYS A 231 1.60 -15.70 28.26
CA LYS A 231 0.52 -14.76 27.91
C LYS A 231 0.93 -13.29 27.98
N LEU A 232 1.82 -12.91 28.92
CA LEU A 232 2.34 -11.54 28.97
C LEU A 232 3.24 -11.24 27.77
N ALA A 233 4.13 -12.18 27.42
CA ALA A 233 4.98 -12.04 26.24
C ALA A 233 4.16 -11.97 24.95
N ILE A 234 3.10 -12.79 24.82
CA ILE A 234 2.16 -12.76 23.68
C ILE A 234 1.57 -11.37 23.50
N ILE A 235 1.10 -10.74 24.58
CA ILE A 235 0.53 -9.38 24.52
C ILE A 235 1.58 -8.36 24.08
N GLN A 236 2.75 -8.36 24.72
CA GLN A 236 3.82 -7.39 24.44
C GLN A 236 4.34 -7.50 23.01
N THR A 237 4.62 -8.72 22.57
CA THR A 237 5.18 -8.99 21.24
C THR A 237 4.12 -8.86 20.14
N GLY A 238 2.86 -9.18 20.43
CA GLY A 238 1.74 -9.02 19.50
C GLY A 238 1.40 -7.55 19.21
N VAL A 239 1.52 -6.64 20.18
CA VAL A 239 1.46 -5.18 19.90
C VAL A 239 2.72 -4.70 19.16
N GLY A 240 3.85 -5.39 19.39
CA GLY A 240 5.16 -5.06 18.84
C GLY A 240 5.37 -5.41 17.36
N VAL A 241 4.42 -6.06 16.69
CA VAL A 241 4.55 -6.38 15.26
C VAL A 241 4.39 -5.13 14.37
N LYS A 242 3.42 -4.26 14.64
CA LYS A 242 3.08 -3.11 13.78
C LYS A 242 4.15 -2.01 13.60
N PRO A 243 4.95 -1.63 14.61
CA PRO A 243 5.78 -0.42 14.52
C PRO A 243 6.77 -0.40 13.36
N THR A 244 7.38 -1.53 13.01
CA THR A 244 8.38 -1.59 11.94
C THR A 244 7.73 -1.56 10.57
N PHE A 245 6.59 -2.25 10.39
CA PHE A 245 5.73 -2.12 9.22
C PHE A 245 5.40 -0.65 8.93
N VAL A 246 4.99 0.12 9.95
CA VAL A 246 4.67 1.55 9.77
C VAL A 246 5.86 2.30 9.21
N LYS A 247 7.08 2.09 9.74
CA LYS A 247 8.30 2.73 9.23
C LYS A 247 8.57 2.38 7.77
N ALA A 248 8.43 1.11 7.39
CA ALA A 248 8.61 0.66 6.01
C ALA A 248 7.57 1.29 5.08
N TYR A 249 6.31 1.34 5.50
CA TYR A 249 5.21 1.89 4.69
C TYR A 249 5.34 3.41 4.51
N THR A 250 5.76 4.15 5.55
CA THR A 250 5.90 5.61 5.47
C THR A 250 7.06 6.07 4.58
N LEU A 251 8.04 5.21 4.25
CA LEU A 251 9.08 5.57 3.28
C LEU A 251 8.51 5.91 1.90
N PHE A 252 7.34 5.36 1.56
CA PHE A 252 6.68 5.60 0.28
C PHE A 252 5.87 6.91 0.24
N GLY A 253 5.74 7.63 1.37
CA GLY A 253 5.02 8.90 1.46
C GLY A 253 5.94 10.13 1.35
N ASP A 254 5.46 11.21 0.74
CA ASP A 254 6.16 12.51 0.71
C ASP A 254 5.80 13.37 1.93
N PHE A 255 6.33 12.95 3.09
CA PHE A 255 6.16 13.70 4.34
C PHE A 255 6.85 15.06 4.30
N ALA A 256 7.94 15.20 3.54
CA ALA A 256 8.68 16.45 3.42
C ALA A 256 7.81 17.56 2.79
N ARG A 257 6.96 17.23 1.81
CA ARG A 257 6.01 18.20 1.23
C ARG A 257 4.98 18.70 2.23
N VAL A 258 4.53 17.86 3.17
CA VAL A 258 3.59 18.27 4.22
C VAL A 258 4.31 19.13 5.27
N MET A 259 5.51 18.74 5.68
CA MET A 259 6.23 19.35 6.80
C MET A 259 6.96 20.67 6.45
N ARG A 260 7.03 21.05 5.17
CA ARG A 260 7.49 22.39 4.77
C ARG A 260 6.64 23.46 5.47
N PRO A 261 7.20 24.61 5.86
CA PRO A 261 6.42 25.71 6.43
C PRO A 261 5.35 26.21 5.45
#